data_AF-A0A815YBB8-F1
#
_entry.id   AF-A0A815YBB8-F1
#
_cell.length_a   1.000
_cell.length_b   1.000
_cell.length_c   1.000
_cell.angle_alpha   90.00
_cell.angle_beta   90.00
_cell.angle_gamma   90.00
#
_symmetry.space_group_name_H-M   'P 1'
#
loop_
_entity.id
_entity.type
_entity.pdbx_description
1 polymer ?
#
loop_
_entity_poly.entity_id
_entity_poly.type
_entity_poly.pdbx_seq_one_letter_code
_entity_poly.pdbx_strand_id
1 'polypeptide(L)'
;KQYGACISFYELFNAYDRLLLTNNDLINRLDIDNDHLYASTCIVIFSRHPFFDTLRRFLFTIYQLIVSSGMTTSNNNQLIDHIPLIEQYLKHFFYHVPFPSPSKPRIFVEYDEPLLIVLPEDHGLPQNGASFVDLLKNLGTDNTLTLFLFALLESKVLVHSLRSSVLTGVVEAVNSMLFPFQWQCPYIPLCPLALSDVLSAPCPFIIGKTI
;
A
#
# COMPACT_ATOMS: atom_id res chain seq x y z
N LYS A 1 -8.70 8.77 13.54
CA LYS A 1 -8.28 7.67 12.64
C LYS A 1 -7.33 8.27 11.59
N GLN A 2 -6.22 7.61 11.28
CA GLN A 2 -5.34 8.01 10.17
C GLN A 2 -5.55 7.02 9.03
N TYR A 3 -5.48 7.51 7.79
CA TYR A 3 -5.61 6.71 6.57
C TYR A 3 -4.27 6.74 5.84
N GLY A 4 -3.94 5.65 5.15
CA GLY A 4 -2.70 5.54 4.39
C GLY A 4 -2.97 4.98 3.01
N ALA A 5 -2.21 5.46 2.04
CA ALA A 5 -2.06 4.82 0.73
C ALA A 5 -0.57 4.56 0.50
N CYS A 6 -0.26 3.45 -0.16
CA CYS A 6 1.11 3.10 -0.50
C CYS A 6 1.22 2.47 -1.88
N ILE A 7 2.39 2.61 -2.47
CA ILE A 7 2.85 1.82 -3.62
C ILE A 7 4.17 1.17 -3.23
N SER A 8 4.30 -0.12 -3.50
CA SER A 8 5.52 -0.88 -3.33
C SER A 8 6.03 -1.32 -4.70
N PHE A 9 7.34 -1.21 -4.90
CA PHE A 9 8.02 -1.58 -6.13
C PHE A 9 9.43 -2.07 -5.81
N TYR A 10 10.07 -2.68 -6.80
CA TYR A 10 11.40 -3.24 -6.67
C TYR A 10 12.39 -2.38 -7.44
N GLU A 11 13.46 -1.96 -6.78
CA GLU A 11 14.56 -1.23 -7.40
C GLU A 11 15.79 -2.14 -7.43
N LEU A 12 16.60 -1.97 -8.48
CA LEU A 12 17.84 -2.73 -8.60
C LEU A 12 18.79 -2.31 -7.48
N PHE A 13 19.21 -3.30 -6.69
CA PHE A 13 20.04 -3.08 -5.53
C PHE A 13 21.51 -3.10 -5.95
N ASN A 14 22.08 -1.93 -6.14
CA ASN A 14 23.52 -1.77 -6.39
C ASN A 14 24.27 -2.10 -5.09
N ALA A 15 24.69 -3.35 -5.02
CA ALA A 15 25.08 -4.08 -3.82
C ALA A 15 26.42 -3.66 -3.17
N TYR A 16 27.16 -2.71 -3.75
CA TYR A 16 28.55 -2.47 -3.32
C TYR A 16 28.69 -1.79 -1.95
N ASP A 17 27.91 -0.74 -1.66
CA ASP A 17 28.16 0.06 -0.44
C ASP A 17 27.44 -0.43 0.82
N ARG A 18 26.34 -1.20 0.68
CA ARG A 18 25.51 -1.62 1.83
C ARG A 18 25.73 -3.06 2.29
N LEU A 19 26.15 -3.99 1.42
CA LEU A 19 26.40 -5.38 1.82
C LEU A 19 27.65 -5.54 2.70
N LEU A 20 28.63 -4.64 2.57
CA LEU A 20 29.82 -4.56 3.43
C LEU A 20 29.45 -4.34 4.92
N LEU A 21 28.29 -3.76 5.20
CA LEU A 21 27.88 -3.38 6.56
C LEU A 21 27.06 -4.44 7.28
N THR A 22 26.52 -5.45 6.60
CA THR A 22 25.39 -6.22 7.19
C THR A 22 25.57 -7.74 7.25
N ASN A 23 26.17 -8.46 6.29
CA ASN A 23 26.45 -9.91 6.43
C ASN A 23 27.29 -10.49 5.27
N ASN A 24 28.41 -11.14 5.58
CA ASN A 24 29.32 -11.74 4.58
C ASN A 24 28.77 -13.03 3.93
N ASP A 25 27.82 -13.73 4.55
CA ASP A 25 27.36 -15.05 4.08
C ASP A 25 26.47 -15.01 2.83
N LEU A 26 25.76 -13.90 2.59
CA LEU A 26 24.93 -13.73 1.39
C LEU A 26 25.80 -13.42 0.16
N ILE A 27 26.86 -12.62 0.34
CA ILE A 27 27.82 -12.25 -0.72
C ILE A 27 28.49 -13.51 -1.30
N ASN A 28 28.83 -14.49 -0.47
CA ASN A 28 29.49 -15.73 -0.91
C ASN A 28 28.60 -16.67 -1.75
N ARG A 29 27.29 -16.45 -1.76
CA ARG A 29 26.32 -17.28 -2.52
C ARG A 29 25.86 -16.67 -3.83
N LEU A 30 26.19 -15.41 -4.08
CA LEU A 30 25.73 -14.64 -5.22
C LEU A 30 26.84 -14.56 -6.24
N ASP A 31 26.52 -14.85 -7.50
CA ASP A 31 27.43 -14.57 -8.61
C ASP A 31 27.29 -13.08 -8.96
N ILE A 32 28.22 -12.26 -8.46
CA ILE A 32 28.15 -10.79 -8.46
C ILE A 32 27.99 -10.22 -9.89
N ASP A 33 28.44 -10.95 -10.92
CA ASP A 33 28.37 -10.51 -12.31
C ASP A 33 27.08 -10.95 -13.03
N ASN A 34 26.36 -11.95 -12.51
CA ASN A 34 25.17 -12.53 -13.15
C ASN A 34 23.87 -12.36 -12.35
N ASP A 35 23.95 -12.13 -11.04
CA ASP A 35 22.79 -12.02 -10.17
C ASP A 35 22.34 -10.56 -9.96
N HIS A 36 21.15 -10.23 -10.44
CA HIS A 36 20.49 -8.96 -10.14
C HIS A 36 19.73 -9.05 -8.81
N LEU A 37 20.24 -8.34 -7.80
CA LEU A 37 19.53 -8.17 -6.54
C LEU A 37 18.51 -7.03 -6.67
N TYR A 38 17.35 -7.23 -6.05
CA TYR A 38 16.31 -6.21 -5.97
C TYR A 38 15.98 -5.92 -4.51
N ALA A 39 15.87 -4.64 -4.18
CA ALA A 39 15.36 -4.20 -2.89
C ALA A 39 13.90 -3.76 -3.04
N SER A 40 13.08 -4.10 -2.05
CA SER A 40 11.71 -3.60 -1.96
C SER A 40 11.74 -2.17 -1.45
N THR A 41 11.33 -1.23 -2.30
CA THR A 41 11.12 0.18 -1.96
C THR A 41 9.61 0.47 -1.90
N CYS A 42 9.20 1.44 -1.09
CA CYS A 42 7.81 1.88 -1.07
C CYS A 42 7.68 3.38 -0.85
N ILE A 43 6.63 3.96 -1.41
CA ILE A 43 6.22 5.35 -1.18
C ILE A 43 4.87 5.30 -0.47
N VAL A 44 4.76 6.04 0.63
CA VAL A 44 3.59 6.04 1.50
C VAL A 44 3.14 7.47 1.76
N ILE A 45 1.84 7.73 1.64
CA ILE A 45 1.23 9.00 2.06
C ILE A 45 0.17 8.70 3.11
N PHE A 46 0.23 9.46 4.20
CA PHE A 46 -0.78 9.46 5.27
C PHE A 46 -1.71 10.66 5.13
N SER A 47 -2.99 10.44 5.43
CA SER A 47 -4.05 11.43 5.36
C SER A 47 -4.98 11.32 6.55
N ARG A 48 -5.62 12.45 6.91
CA ARG A 48 -6.72 12.48 7.88
C ARG A 48 -8.05 12.04 7.26
N HIS A 49 -8.10 11.94 5.93
CA HIS A 49 -9.30 11.62 5.16
C HIS A 49 -9.10 10.36 4.28
N PRO A 50 -10.14 9.57 4.03
CA PRO A 50 -10.07 8.26 3.37
C PRO A 50 -9.95 8.35 1.84
N PHE A 51 -8.99 9.12 1.33
CA PHE A 51 -8.78 9.34 -0.11
C PHE A 51 -7.96 8.21 -0.77
N PHE A 52 -8.32 6.95 -0.51
CA PHE A 52 -7.48 5.80 -0.89
C PHE A 52 -7.16 5.75 -2.39
N ASP A 53 -8.18 5.80 -3.25
CA ASP A 53 -7.98 5.73 -4.70
C ASP A 53 -7.24 6.95 -5.25
N THR A 54 -7.61 8.15 -4.80
CA THR A 54 -6.99 9.40 -5.26
C THR A 54 -5.52 9.47 -4.85
N LEU A 55 -5.20 9.12 -3.61
CA LEU A 55 -3.83 9.08 -3.11
C LEU A 55 -3.02 7.98 -3.81
N ARG A 56 -3.62 6.83 -4.10
CA ARG A 56 -2.95 5.76 -4.85
C ARG A 56 -2.63 6.20 -6.28
N ARG A 57 -3.55 6.90 -6.97
CA ARG A 57 -3.27 7.47 -8.29
C ARG A 57 -2.19 8.54 -8.25
N PHE A 58 -2.25 9.44 -7.25
CA PHE A 58 -1.19 10.44 -7.06
C PHE A 58 0.18 9.79 -6.83
N LEU A 59 0.27 8.79 -5.95
CA LEU A 59 1.49 8.02 -5.72
C LEU A 59 1.99 7.34 -6.99
N PHE A 60 1.09 6.88 -7.86
CA PHE A 60 1.45 6.27 -9.13
C PHE A 60 2.05 7.30 -10.09
N THR A 61 1.50 8.52 -10.15
CA THR A 61 2.10 9.64 -10.89
C THR A 61 3.51 9.95 -10.38
N ILE A 62 3.70 10.03 -9.06
CA ILE A 62 5.04 10.24 -8.47
C ILE A 62 5.99 9.09 -8.84
N TYR A 63 5.53 7.85 -8.78
CA TYR A 63 6.32 6.69 -9.19
C TYR A 63 6.71 6.76 -10.68
N GLN A 64 5.78 7.12 -11.57
CA GLN A 64 6.08 7.28 -12.99
C GLN A 64 7.14 8.35 -13.25
N LEU A 65 7.11 9.47 -12.50
CA LEU A 65 8.14 10.52 -12.56
C LEU A 65 9.50 10.02 -12.07
N ILE A 66 9.53 9.22 -11.00
CA ILE A 66 10.78 8.60 -10.51
C ILE A 66 11.38 7.69 -11.59
N VAL A 67 10.58 6.81 -12.17
CA VAL A 67 11.04 5.88 -13.21
C VAL A 67 11.51 6.62 -14.47
N SER A 68 10.75 7.63 -14.93
CA SER A 68 11.13 8.41 -16.11
C SER A 68 12.39 9.24 -15.88
N SER A 69 12.60 9.76 -14.68
CA SER A 69 13.83 10.49 -14.32
C SER A 69 15.08 9.60 -14.34
N GLY A 70 14.96 8.32 -13.93
CA GLY A 70 16.07 7.36 -13.94
C GLY A 70 16.51 6.89 -15.33
N MET A 71 15.61 6.93 -16.32
CA MET A 71 15.89 6.47 -17.69
C MET A 71 16.70 7.47 -18.55
N THR A 72 16.95 8.69 -18.06
CA THR A 72 17.60 9.76 -18.83
C THR A 72 19.14 9.82 -18.70
N THR A 73 19.77 8.82 -18.07
CA THR A 73 21.23 8.70 -17.97
C THR A 73 21.84 7.75 -19.01
N SER A 74 21.33 7.77 -20.24
CA SER A 74 22.00 7.14 -21.36
C SER A 74 21.76 7.96 -22.64
N ASN A 75 22.85 8.54 -23.13
CA ASN A 75 23.04 9.11 -24.46
C ASN A 75 22.56 10.56 -24.67
N ASN A 76 23.59 11.43 -24.60
CA ASN A 76 23.76 12.67 -25.35
C ASN A 76 23.26 13.96 -24.70
N ASN A 77 24.23 14.87 -24.52
CA ASN A 77 24.11 16.26 -24.06
C ASN A 77 23.15 17.08 -24.94
N GLN A 78 21.84 16.94 -24.75
CA GLN A 78 20.85 17.84 -25.31
C GLN A 78 19.81 18.20 -24.24
N LEU A 79 19.92 19.45 -23.78
CA LEU A 79 18.92 20.31 -23.12
C LEU A 79 17.81 19.56 -22.34
N ILE A 80 18.03 19.41 -21.03
CA ILE A 80 17.02 18.97 -20.05
C ILE A 80 16.08 20.15 -19.79
N ASP A 81 15.28 20.53 -20.78
CA ASP A 81 14.25 21.54 -20.60
C ASP A 81 13.02 20.86 -20.00
N HIS A 82 12.95 20.96 -18.67
CA HIS A 82 11.75 20.80 -17.84
C HIS A 82 11.20 19.39 -17.65
N ILE A 83 11.97 18.49 -17.02
CA ILE A 83 11.33 17.48 -16.17
C ILE A 83 10.86 18.22 -14.91
N PRO A 84 9.55 18.40 -14.67
CA PRO A 84 9.08 19.00 -13.43
C PRO A 84 9.58 18.18 -12.24
N LEU A 85 10.27 18.86 -11.34
CA LEU A 85 10.81 18.29 -10.10
C LEU A 85 9.68 17.63 -9.30
N ILE A 86 9.94 16.46 -8.70
CA ILE A 86 8.96 15.75 -7.86
C ILE A 86 8.43 16.69 -6.76
N GLU A 87 9.30 17.55 -6.23
CA GLU A 87 8.99 18.59 -5.27
C GLU A 87 7.90 19.55 -5.74
N GLN A 88 7.80 19.84 -7.03
CA GLN A 88 6.75 20.69 -7.59
C GLN A 88 5.37 20.02 -7.54
N TYR A 89 5.29 18.71 -7.84
CA TYR A 89 4.05 17.94 -7.70
C TYR A 89 3.64 17.83 -6.24
N LEU A 90 4.59 17.53 -5.35
CA LEU A 90 4.33 17.48 -3.91
C LEU A 90 3.85 18.85 -3.40
N LYS A 91 4.53 19.93 -3.79
CA LYS A 91 4.14 21.30 -3.40
C LYS A 91 2.74 21.63 -3.90
N HIS A 92 2.44 21.34 -5.16
CA HIS A 92 1.12 21.57 -5.72
C HIS A 92 0.05 20.77 -4.96
N PHE A 93 0.24 19.47 -4.82
CA PHE A 93 -0.71 18.58 -4.17
C PHE A 93 -0.98 18.94 -2.70
N PHE A 94 0.06 19.26 -1.92
CA PHE A 94 -0.11 19.50 -0.48
C PHE A 94 -0.52 20.92 -0.13
N TYR A 95 -0.10 21.92 -0.91
CA TYR A 95 -0.30 23.33 -0.53
C TYR A 95 -1.21 24.11 -1.48
N HIS A 96 -1.36 23.69 -2.73
CA HIS A 96 -2.15 24.43 -3.72
C HIS A 96 -3.48 23.77 -4.07
N VAL A 97 -3.58 22.44 -3.98
CA VAL A 97 -4.85 21.73 -4.15
C VAL A 97 -5.73 22.00 -2.93
N PRO A 98 -6.91 22.64 -3.10
CA PRO A 98 -7.79 22.91 -1.99
C PRO A 98 -8.43 21.61 -1.47
N PHE A 99 -8.86 21.62 -0.21
CA PHE A 99 -9.70 20.56 0.33
C PHE A 99 -11.15 20.72 -0.19
N PRO A 100 -11.85 19.63 -0.56
CA PRO A 100 -13.24 19.71 -1.02
C PRO A 100 -14.14 20.28 0.08
N SER A 101 -15.09 21.12 -0.28
CA SER A 101 -16.05 21.73 0.65
C SER A 101 -17.48 21.37 0.26
N PRO A 102 -18.49 21.57 1.13
CA PRO A 102 -19.89 21.36 0.74
C PRO A 102 -20.32 22.20 -0.49
N SER A 103 -19.73 23.39 -0.67
CA SER A 103 -19.98 24.24 -1.84
C SER A 103 -19.22 23.79 -3.09
N LYS A 104 -18.09 23.09 -2.93
CA LYS A 104 -17.29 22.52 -4.02
C LYS A 104 -16.84 21.10 -3.62
N PRO A 105 -17.75 20.11 -3.68
CA PRO A 105 -17.51 18.78 -3.14
C PRO A 105 -16.60 17.94 -4.04
N ARG A 106 -16.31 18.39 -5.26
CA ARG A 106 -15.47 17.70 -6.23
C ARG A 106 -14.39 18.65 -6.72
N ILE A 107 -13.15 18.22 -6.58
CA ILE A 107 -11.97 18.96 -7.02
C ILE A 107 -11.26 18.09 -8.05
N PHE A 108 -11.21 18.59 -9.27
CA PHE A 108 -10.40 18.03 -10.34
C PHE A 108 -9.03 18.68 -10.29
N VAL A 109 -7.99 17.84 -10.28
CA VAL A 109 -6.59 18.25 -10.36
C VAL A 109 -6.03 17.68 -11.64
N GLU A 110 -5.54 18.56 -12.51
CA GLU A 110 -5.00 18.20 -13.80
C GLU A 110 -3.50 17.91 -13.65
N TYR A 111 -3.18 16.62 -13.63
CA TYR A 111 -1.84 16.07 -13.83
C TYR A 111 -1.87 15.23 -15.12
N ASP A 112 -0.76 14.54 -15.45
CA ASP A 112 -0.71 13.63 -16.60
C ASP A 112 -1.82 12.58 -16.55
N GLU A 113 -2.09 12.05 -15.34
CA GLU A 113 -3.29 11.29 -15.00
C GLU A 113 -4.20 12.15 -14.10
N PRO A 114 -5.42 12.49 -14.55
CA PRO A 114 -6.27 13.40 -13.80
C PRO A 114 -6.72 12.79 -12.47
N LEU A 115 -6.65 13.61 -11.41
CA LEU A 115 -7.09 13.22 -10.09
C LEU A 115 -8.42 13.88 -9.75
N LEU A 116 -9.34 13.08 -9.21
CA LEU A 116 -10.59 13.55 -8.64
C LEU A 116 -10.54 13.37 -7.13
N ILE A 117 -10.61 14.48 -6.39
CA ILE A 117 -10.78 14.50 -4.94
C ILE A 117 -12.25 14.82 -4.65
N VAL A 118 -12.93 13.92 -3.96
CA VAL A 118 -14.34 14.08 -3.57
C VAL A 118 -14.42 14.31 -2.07
N LEU A 119 -15.31 15.19 -1.62
CA LEU A 119 -15.60 15.38 -0.20
C LEU A 119 -15.93 14.02 0.43
N PRO A 120 -15.22 13.57 1.49
CA PRO A 120 -15.58 12.35 2.18
C PRO A 120 -16.97 12.49 2.77
N GLU A 121 -17.88 11.61 2.38
CA GLU A 121 -19.22 11.55 2.95
C GLU A 121 -19.22 10.59 4.16
N ASP A 122 -19.70 11.06 5.30
CA ASP A 122 -19.83 10.24 6.50
C ASP A 122 -21.21 9.58 6.52
N HIS A 123 -21.31 8.43 5.86
CA HIS A 123 -22.52 7.62 5.83
C HIS A 123 -22.63 6.62 6.99
N GLY A 124 -21.71 6.67 7.97
CA GLY A 124 -21.60 5.68 9.04
C GLY A 124 -21.07 4.30 8.61
N LEU A 125 -20.83 4.09 7.31
CA LEU A 125 -20.22 2.86 6.79
C LEU A 125 -18.71 2.82 7.09
N PRO A 126 -18.10 1.62 7.18
CA PRO A 126 -16.66 1.49 7.35
C PRO A 126 -15.90 2.16 6.20
N GLN A 127 -15.24 3.27 6.50
CA GLN A 127 -14.31 3.90 5.59
C GLN A 127 -12.94 3.23 5.76
N ASN A 128 -12.71 2.11 5.09
CA ASN A 128 -11.38 1.56 4.87
C ASN A 128 -11.11 1.35 3.38
N GLY A 129 -9.83 1.29 3.00
CA GLY A 129 -9.42 1.16 1.60
C GLY A 129 -9.63 -0.25 1.05
N ALA A 130 -10.52 -1.03 1.65
CA ALA A 130 -10.77 -2.41 1.28
C ALA A 130 -11.63 -2.49 0.02
N SER A 131 -11.28 -3.41 -0.86
CA SER A 131 -12.01 -3.69 -2.09
C SER A 131 -12.68 -5.05 -1.99
N PHE A 132 -14.01 -5.08 -1.86
CA PHE A 132 -14.77 -6.35 -1.88
C PHE A 132 -14.64 -7.07 -3.22
N VAL A 133 -14.43 -6.31 -4.31
CA VAL A 133 -14.13 -6.89 -5.62
C VAL A 133 -12.81 -7.65 -5.58
N ASP A 134 -11.77 -7.08 -4.98
CA ASP A 134 -10.47 -7.76 -4.87
C ASP A 134 -10.53 -8.92 -3.87
N LEU A 135 -11.29 -8.81 -2.78
CA LEU A 135 -11.57 -9.93 -1.87
C LEU A 135 -12.14 -11.13 -2.64
N LEU A 136 -13.21 -10.90 -3.40
CA LEU A 136 -13.89 -11.95 -4.17
C LEU A 136 -13.03 -12.48 -5.31
N LYS A 137 -12.21 -11.64 -5.96
CA LYS A 137 -11.26 -12.09 -6.99
C LYS A 137 -10.18 -13.01 -6.42
N ASN A 138 -9.72 -12.77 -5.19
CA ASN A 138 -8.64 -13.55 -4.59
C ASN A 138 -9.13 -14.81 -3.86
N LEU A 139 -10.27 -14.76 -3.18
CA LEU A 139 -10.79 -15.88 -2.40
C LEU A 139 -11.93 -16.64 -3.07
N GLY A 140 -12.67 -16.01 -3.99
CA GLY A 140 -13.96 -16.54 -4.45
C GLY A 140 -15.06 -16.36 -3.41
N THR A 141 -16.31 -16.66 -3.80
CA THR A 141 -17.49 -16.47 -2.94
C THR A 141 -17.48 -17.41 -1.74
N ASP A 142 -17.20 -18.70 -1.95
CA ASP A 142 -17.33 -19.72 -0.90
C ASP A 142 -16.33 -19.48 0.22
N ASN A 143 -15.05 -19.29 -0.11
CA ASN A 143 -14.02 -19.00 0.90
C ASN A 143 -14.25 -17.65 1.57
N THR A 144 -14.80 -16.66 0.87
CA THR A 144 -15.16 -15.36 1.47
C THR A 144 -16.25 -15.55 2.53
N LEU A 145 -17.28 -16.35 2.24
CA LEU A 145 -18.34 -16.66 3.21
C LEU A 145 -17.81 -17.48 4.40
N THR A 146 -16.94 -18.46 4.15
CA THR A 146 -16.29 -19.24 5.22
C THR A 146 -15.43 -18.34 6.11
N LEU A 147 -14.65 -17.44 5.53
CA LEU A 147 -13.80 -16.50 6.26
C LEU A 147 -14.66 -15.53 7.09
N PHE A 148 -15.75 -15.03 6.52
CA PHE A 148 -16.70 -14.18 7.22
C PHE A 148 -17.38 -14.93 8.38
N LEU A 149 -17.76 -16.19 8.18
CA LEU A 149 -18.31 -17.03 9.25
C LEU A 149 -17.31 -17.23 10.39
N PHE A 150 -16.03 -17.51 10.10
CA PHE A 150 -15.01 -17.61 11.13
C PHE A 150 -14.80 -16.31 11.90
N ALA A 151 -14.92 -15.16 11.23
CA ALA A 151 -14.90 -13.87 11.91
C ALA A 151 -16.15 -13.68 12.79
N LEU A 152 -17.34 -14.03 12.33
CA LEU A 152 -18.55 -13.93 13.19
C LEU A 152 -18.51 -14.87 14.41
N LEU A 153 -17.82 -16.01 14.29
CA LEU A 153 -17.64 -16.97 15.37
C LEU A 153 -16.47 -16.63 16.30
N GLU A 154 -15.84 -15.47 16.14
CA GLU A 154 -14.62 -15.08 16.86
C GLU A 154 -13.59 -16.22 16.85
N SER A 155 -13.30 -16.79 15.67
CA SER A 155 -12.31 -17.86 15.53
C SER A 155 -10.89 -17.29 15.40
N LYS A 156 -9.88 -18.16 15.53
CA LYS A 156 -8.47 -17.82 15.20
C LYS A 156 -8.26 -17.91 13.70
N VAL A 157 -8.14 -16.76 13.05
CA VAL A 157 -8.02 -16.63 11.60
C VAL A 157 -6.63 -16.14 11.23
N LEU A 158 -5.88 -16.99 10.52
CA LEU A 158 -4.61 -16.63 9.89
C LEU A 158 -4.81 -16.59 8.38
N VAL A 159 -4.70 -15.40 7.80
CA VAL A 159 -4.69 -15.19 6.35
C VAL A 159 -3.24 -15.09 5.89
N HIS A 160 -2.90 -15.67 4.75
CA HIS A 160 -1.53 -15.63 4.24
C HIS A 160 -1.47 -15.32 2.74
N SER A 161 -0.42 -14.63 2.31
CA SER A 161 -0.16 -14.35 0.89
C SER A 161 1.30 -13.96 0.68
N LEU A 162 1.85 -14.27 -0.49
CA LEU A 162 3.12 -13.70 -0.94
C LEU A 162 3.01 -12.19 -1.24
N ARG A 163 1.79 -11.69 -1.46
CA ARG A 163 1.51 -10.29 -1.83
C ARG A 163 0.93 -9.54 -0.63
N SER A 164 1.77 -8.76 0.06
CA SER A 164 1.37 -7.97 1.25
C SER A 164 0.18 -7.04 1.00
N SER A 165 0.09 -6.42 -0.19
CA SER A 165 -1.02 -5.53 -0.56
C SER A 165 -2.36 -6.25 -0.72
N VAL A 166 -2.34 -7.49 -1.23
CA VAL A 166 -3.54 -8.33 -1.32
C VAL A 166 -3.94 -8.79 0.06
N LEU A 167 -2.97 -9.22 0.86
CA LEU A 167 -3.17 -9.69 2.23
C LEU A 167 -3.86 -8.63 3.11
N THR A 168 -3.32 -7.42 3.15
CA THR A 168 -3.92 -6.33 3.93
C THR A 168 -5.29 -5.94 3.39
N GLY A 169 -5.47 -5.90 2.06
CA GLY A 169 -6.75 -5.62 1.41
C GLY A 169 -7.83 -6.63 1.77
N VAL A 170 -7.51 -7.93 1.78
CA VAL A 170 -8.41 -9.01 2.18
C VAL A 170 -8.79 -8.90 3.66
N VAL A 171 -7.81 -8.71 4.55
CA VAL A 171 -8.06 -8.62 5.99
C VAL A 171 -8.90 -7.38 6.34
N GLU A 172 -8.62 -6.24 5.71
CA GLU A 172 -9.44 -5.02 5.85
C GLU A 172 -10.86 -5.22 5.32
N ALA A 173 -11.04 -5.94 4.20
CA ALA A 173 -12.36 -6.22 3.66
C ALA A 173 -13.19 -7.07 4.63
N VAL A 174 -12.59 -8.11 5.21
CA VAL A 174 -13.26 -8.94 6.22
C VAL A 174 -13.67 -8.12 7.44
N ASN A 175 -12.79 -7.24 7.93
CA ASN A 175 -13.13 -6.35 9.04
C ASN A 175 -14.28 -5.39 8.70
N SER A 176 -14.36 -4.91 7.46
CA SER A 176 -15.49 -4.10 6.98
C SER A 176 -16.80 -4.88 6.84
N MET A 177 -16.74 -6.16 6.48
CA MET A 177 -17.94 -7.01 6.41
C MET A 177 -18.61 -7.20 7.76
N LEU A 178 -17.88 -7.04 8.86
CA LEU A 178 -18.42 -7.18 10.22
C LEU A 178 -19.39 -6.06 10.59
N PHE A 179 -19.41 -4.93 9.88
CA PHE A 179 -20.34 -3.83 10.14
C PHE A 179 -21.79 -4.34 10.24
N PRO A 180 -22.56 -3.93 11.26
CA PRO A 180 -22.27 -2.85 12.24
C PRO A 180 -21.45 -3.29 13.46
N PHE A 181 -21.03 -4.55 13.54
CA PHE A 181 -20.16 -5.03 14.60
C PHE A 181 -18.71 -4.58 14.40
N GLN A 182 -17.98 -4.52 15.51
CA GLN A 182 -16.56 -4.20 15.52
C GLN A 182 -15.81 -5.41 16.07
N TRP A 183 -14.78 -5.86 15.37
CA TRP A 183 -13.87 -6.88 15.88
C TRP A 183 -13.20 -6.40 17.17
N GLN A 184 -13.29 -7.19 18.24
CA GLN A 184 -12.79 -6.82 19.58
C GLN A 184 -11.46 -7.47 19.95
N CYS A 185 -11.03 -8.50 19.21
CA CYS A 185 -9.83 -9.26 19.51
C CYS A 185 -8.61 -8.70 18.75
N PRO A 186 -7.38 -9.22 18.97
CA PRO A 186 -6.22 -8.83 18.19
C PRO A 186 -6.48 -8.89 16.67
N TYR A 187 -6.16 -7.78 16.00
CA TYR A 187 -6.33 -7.58 14.57
C TYR A 187 -5.05 -7.00 14.00
N ILE A 188 -4.37 -7.77 13.14
CA ILE A 188 -3.08 -7.39 12.56
C ILE A 188 -3.10 -7.72 11.06
N PRO A 189 -3.50 -6.78 10.17
CA PRO A 189 -3.61 -7.01 8.73
C PRO A 189 -2.33 -7.50 8.05
N LEU A 190 -1.19 -7.12 8.62
CA LEU A 190 0.12 -7.58 8.21
C LEU A 190 1.01 -7.67 9.45
N CYS A 191 1.28 -8.89 9.89
CA CYS A 191 2.07 -9.17 11.08
C CYS A 191 3.56 -9.15 10.76
N PRO A 192 4.35 -8.26 11.39
CA PRO A 192 5.80 -8.32 11.35
C PRO A 192 6.31 -9.64 11.92
N LEU A 193 7.44 -10.13 11.42
CA LEU A 193 8.05 -11.37 11.92
C LEU A 193 8.31 -11.32 13.43
N ALA A 194 8.72 -10.17 13.96
CA ALA A 194 8.97 -9.97 15.39
C ALA A 194 7.73 -10.15 16.28
N LEU A 195 6.52 -10.14 15.71
CA LEU A 195 5.25 -10.34 16.42
C LEU A 195 4.63 -11.72 16.12
N SER A 196 5.40 -12.67 15.59
CA SER A 196 4.89 -14.02 15.28
C SER A 196 4.33 -14.75 16.49
N ASP A 197 4.82 -14.44 17.69
CA ASP A 197 4.37 -15.08 18.93
C ASP A 197 2.90 -14.79 19.25
N VAL A 198 2.32 -13.73 18.69
CA VAL A 198 0.88 -13.42 18.80
C VAL A 198 0.01 -14.57 18.25
N LEU A 199 0.53 -15.40 17.32
CA LEU A 199 -0.19 -16.57 16.81
C LEU A 199 -0.45 -17.64 17.88
N SER A 200 0.32 -17.63 18.97
CA SER A 200 0.13 -18.52 20.12
C SER A 200 -0.92 -18.02 21.12
N ALA A 201 -1.47 -16.81 20.91
CA ALA A 201 -2.43 -16.20 21.82
C ALA A 201 -3.62 -17.15 22.09
N PRO A 202 -4.10 -17.27 23.34
CA PRO A 202 -5.23 -18.15 23.66
C PRO A 202 -6.56 -17.59 23.15
N CYS A 203 -6.65 -16.28 22.92
CA CYS A 203 -7.84 -15.60 22.41
C CYS A 203 -7.97 -15.69 20.87
N PRO A 204 -9.16 -15.39 20.33
CA PRO A 204 -9.37 -15.21 18.90
C PRO A 204 -8.47 -14.14 18.31
N PHE A 205 -8.21 -14.20 17.00
CA PHE A 205 -7.48 -13.16 16.30
C PHE A 205 -7.77 -13.20 14.80
N ILE A 206 -7.59 -12.06 14.12
CA ILE A 206 -7.47 -12.02 12.67
C ILE A 206 -6.09 -11.46 12.34
N ILE A 207 -5.24 -12.29 11.75
CA ILE A 207 -3.84 -11.95 11.46
C ILE A 207 -3.52 -12.26 10.00
N GLY A 208 -2.91 -11.31 9.30
CA GLY A 208 -2.30 -11.54 8.00
C GLY A 208 -0.80 -11.80 8.14
N LYS A 209 -0.25 -12.82 7.47
CA LYS A 209 1.19 -13.10 7.44
C LYS A 209 1.69 -13.39 6.02
N THR A 210 2.82 -12.79 5.63
CA THR A 210 3.51 -13.15 4.38
C THR A 210 4.27 -14.47 4.55
N ILE A 211 4.21 -15.35 3.53
CA ILE A 211 4.94 -16.63 3.49
C ILE A 211 6.30 -16.44 2.84
#